data_AF-A0A3C1ZB85-F1
#
_entry.id   AF-A0A3C1ZB85-F1
#
_cell.length_a   1.000
_cell.length_b   1.000
_cell.length_c   1.000
_cell.angle_alpha   90.00
_cell.angle_beta   90.00
_cell.angle_gamma   90.00
#
_symmetry.space_group_name_H-M   'P 1'
#
loop_
_entity.id
_entity.type
_entity.pdbx_description
1 polymer ?
#
loop_
_entity_poly.entity_id
_entity_poly.type
_entity_poly.pdbx_seq_one_letter_code
_entity_poly.pdbx_strand_id
1 'polypeptide(L)'
;MRKPWLPRPINKTGQSNTIENDMPYLRKVPYPDGTHIYLWELNESPAELTAQCKRRGLKTLGLRPSMARSRQCELLVESLLLHIIFGEPVELRHLPSGQPYVTSHHDVHISVSHTHSLVCVAINAHHRIGIDVETRGTRVLRVRDKFLSAAEQQFVAPGDTDSHLVAWTAKEALYKAHGQAGVSLTADLSLEPFKPLGGGTLTLHAHCQGEKYELRTTAWSDHMITLAYRVADIENIEKT
;
A
#
# COMPACT_ATOMS: atom_id res chain seq x y z
N MET A 1 23.56 13.68 -19.04
CA MET A 1 23.06 12.45 -18.39
C MET A 1 22.96 12.70 -16.89
N ARG A 2 21.76 13.04 -16.39
CA ARG A 2 21.50 13.33 -14.97
C ARG A 2 20.69 12.16 -14.39
N LYS A 3 21.14 11.61 -13.26
CA LYS A 3 20.46 10.49 -12.56
C LYS A 3 19.04 10.90 -12.12
N PRO A 4 18.03 10.00 -12.17
CA PRO A 4 16.70 10.28 -11.65
C PRO A 4 16.75 10.48 -10.14
N TRP A 5 15.97 11.46 -9.68
CA TRP A 5 15.91 11.95 -8.31
C TRP A 5 15.23 10.89 -7.41
N LEU A 6 16.04 10.10 -6.70
CA LEU A 6 15.61 9.44 -5.46
C LEU A 6 15.91 10.42 -4.32
N PRO A 7 14.98 10.66 -3.37
CA PRO A 7 15.34 11.40 -2.17
C PRO A 7 16.43 10.61 -1.43
N ARG A 8 17.59 11.25 -1.21
CA ARG A 8 18.63 10.69 -0.35
C ARG A 8 18.10 10.66 1.08
N PRO A 9 18.46 9.65 1.89
CA PRO A 9 18.12 9.66 3.31
C PRO A 9 18.70 10.93 3.95
N ILE A 10 17.82 11.74 4.54
CA ILE A 10 18.19 12.94 5.28
C ILE A 10 18.80 12.45 6.58
N ASN A 11 20.12 12.56 6.69
CA ASN A 11 20.82 12.27 7.93
C ASN A 11 21.45 13.55 8.45
N LYS A 12 20.74 14.29 9.32
CA LYS A 12 21.29 15.27 10.29
C LYS A 12 20.23 15.58 11.36
N THR A 13 20.35 14.96 12.54
CA THR A 13 20.83 15.58 13.80
C THR A 13 20.64 14.59 14.95
N GLY A 14 21.68 14.41 15.76
CA GLY A 14 21.82 13.33 16.72
C GLY A 14 20.75 13.27 17.81
N GLN A 15 20.01 12.16 17.82
CA GLN A 15 19.48 11.46 19.00
C GLN A 15 19.48 9.95 18.69
N SER A 16 20.13 9.19 19.58
CA SER A 16 20.41 7.74 19.66
C SER A 16 20.09 6.80 18.46
N ASN A 17 21.17 6.24 17.91
CA ASN A 17 21.22 5.34 16.76
C ASN A 17 20.93 3.85 17.09
N THR A 18 20.02 3.57 18.03
CA THR A 18 19.69 2.20 18.48
C THR A 18 18.47 1.59 17.78
N ILE A 19 17.59 2.41 17.18
CA ILE A 19 16.33 1.93 16.57
C ILE A 19 16.56 1.45 15.13
N GLU A 20 17.44 2.11 14.36
CA GLU A 20 17.71 1.75 12.95
C GLU A 20 18.41 0.39 12.79
N ASN A 21 19.21 -0.04 13.77
CA ASN A 21 19.89 -1.34 13.73
C ASN A 21 18.98 -2.53 14.08
N ASP A 22 17.78 -2.30 14.64
CA ASP A 22 16.88 -3.38 15.08
C ASP A 22 15.77 -3.68 14.05
N MET A 23 15.69 -2.91 12.94
CA MET A 23 14.63 -3.02 11.91
C MET A 23 15.17 -2.74 10.49
N PRO A 24 16.09 -3.58 9.98
CA PRO A 24 16.81 -3.31 8.73
C PRO A 24 15.92 -3.36 7.47
N TYR A 25 14.74 -3.98 7.57
CA TYR A 25 13.82 -4.16 6.44
C TYR A 25 12.72 -3.11 6.36
N LEU A 26 12.67 -2.18 7.32
CA LEU A 26 11.69 -1.10 7.34
C LEU A 26 12.13 0.05 6.45
N ARG A 27 11.23 0.48 5.56
CA ARG A 27 11.37 1.72 4.81
C ARG A 27 10.14 2.61 5.00
N LYS A 28 10.38 3.90 5.21
CA LYS A 28 9.34 4.93 5.30
C LYS A 28 9.40 5.84 4.06
N VAL A 29 8.26 6.10 3.44
CA VAL A 29 8.15 6.91 2.23
C VAL A 29 7.08 7.99 2.45
N PRO A 30 7.45 9.26 2.63
CA PRO A 30 6.50 10.36 2.75
C PRO A 30 6.00 10.82 1.38
N TYR A 31 4.74 11.26 1.32
CA TYR A 31 4.11 11.87 0.16
C TYR A 31 3.68 13.32 0.47
N PRO A 32 3.61 14.21 -0.54
CA PRO A 32 3.26 15.62 -0.33
C PRO A 32 1.87 15.87 0.26
N ASP A 33 0.94 14.95 0.11
CA ASP A 33 -0.43 15.00 0.66
C ASP A 33 -0.50 14.65 2.17
N GLY A 34 0.65 14.44 2.82
CA GLY A 34 0.74 14.00 4.20
C GLY A 34 0.67 12.47 4.38
N THR A 35 0.47 11.72 3.29
CA THR A 35 0.47 10.25 3.35
C THR A 35 1.87 9.73 3.69
N HIS A 36 1.94 8.76 4.60
CA HIS A 36 3.17 8.03 4.92
C HIS A 36 2.98 6.55 4.62
N ILE A 37 3.87 5.99 3.80
CA ILE A 37 3.91 4.56 3.49
C ILE A 37 5.05 3.89 4.24
N TYR A 38 4.76 2.77 4.88
CA TYR A 38 5.68 1.91 5.60
C TYR A 38 5.76 0.57 4.90
N LEU A 39 6.97 0.21 4.45
CA LEU A 39 7.26 -1.03 3.74
C LEU A 39 8.16 -1.90 4.61
N TRP A 40 7.85 -3.19 4.71
CA TRP A 40 8.67 -4.17 5.43
C TRP A 40 8.91 -5.41 4.59
N GLU A 41 10.15 -5.62 4.15
CA GLU A 41 10.55 -6.84 3.42
C GLU A 41 10.57 -8.05 4.36
N LEU A 42 9.90 -9.14 3.97
CA LEU A 42 9.79 -10.35 4.78
C LEU A 42 11.01 -11.25 4.59
N ASN A 43 12.04 -11.03 5.38
CA ASN A 43 13.26 -11.86 5.39
C ASN A 43 13.37 -12.72 6.66
N GLU A 44 12.62 -12.40 7.71
CA GLU A 44 12.62 -13.14 8.97
C GLU A 44 11.67 -14.35 8.98
N SER A 45 12.00 -15.31 9.83
CA SER A 45 11.12 -16.42 10.20
C SER A 45 10.01 -15.99 11.18
N PRO A 46 8.90 -16.74 11.28
CA PRO A 46 7.88 -16.48 12.29
C PRO A 46 8.42 -16.47 13.73
N ALA A 47 9.45 -17.28 14.02
CA ALA A 47 10.05 -17.34 15.34
C ALA A 47 10.81 -16.05 15.68
N GLU A 48 11.59 -15.52 14.74
CA GLU A 48 12.30 -14.25 14.89
C GLU A 48 11.32 -13.08 15.05
N LEU A 49 10.31 -13.00 14.18
CA LEU A 49 9.27 -11.98 14.25
C LEU A 49 8.45 -12.06 15.55
N THR A 50 8.13 -13.26 16.01
CA THR A 50 7.46 -13.47 17.31
C THR A 50 8.33 -12.96 18.46
N ALA A 51 9.64 -13.21 18.43
CA ALA A 51 10.56 -12.68 19.42
C ALA A 51 10.62 -11.15 19.37
N GLN A 52 10.64 -10.54 18.18
CA GLN A 52 10.57 -9.08 18.01
C GLN A 52 9.30 -8.48 18.61
N CYS A 53 8.13 -9.09 18.35
CA CYS A 53 6.84 -8.69 18.92
C CYS A 53 6.85 -8.77 20.45
N LYS A 54 7.33 -9.89 21.01
CA LYS A 54 7.40 -10.09 22.47
C LYS A 54 8.29 -9.06 23.15
N ARG A 55 9.46 -8.75 22.58
CA ARG A 55 10.36 -7.70 23.11
C ARG A 55 9.69 -6.32 23.18
N ARG A 56 8.73 -6.07 22.29
CA ARG A 56 7.94 -4.82 22.20
C ARG A 56 6.61 -4.89 22.95
N GLY A 57 6.36 -5.95 23.73
CA GLY A 57 5.12 -6.12 24.49
C GLY A 57 3.87 -6.37 23.63
N LEU A 58 4.04 -6.72 22.36
CA LEU A 58 2.92 -6.93 21.44
C LEU A 58 2.29 -8.31 21.63
N LYS A 59 0.96 -8.33 21.68
CA LYS A 59 0.18 -9.57 21.62
C LYS A 59 0.00 -9.97 20.16
N THR A 60 0.35 -11.21 19.82
CA THR A 60 0.20 -11.76 18.46
C THR A 60 -1.22 -12.29 18.26
N LEU A 61 -2.22 -11.39 18.29
CA LEU A 61 -3.63 -11.76 18.15
C LEU A 61 -3.89 -12.39 16.78
N GLY A 62 -4.74 -13.43 16.75
CA GLY A 62 -5.07 -14.16 15.52
C GLY A 62 -3.98 -15.11 15.01
N LEU A 63 -2.78 -15.11 15.60
CA LEU A 63 -1.71 -16.05 15.24
C LEU A 63 -2.06 -17.47 15.71
N ARG A 64 -1.90 -18.45 14.83
CA ARG A 64 -2.16 -19.87 15.05
C ARG A 64 -1.01 -20.67 14.44
N PRO A 65 -0.42 -21.64 15.16
CA PRO A 65 0.69 -22.43 14.64
C PRO A 65 0.40 -23.19 13.34
N SER A 66 -0.87 -23.52 13.08
CA SER A 66 -1.29 -24.26 11.89
C SER A 66 -1.40 -23.41 10.61
N MET A 67 -1.28 -22.08 10.70
CA MET A 67 -1.33 -21.22 9.51
C MET A 67 -0.07 -21.36 8.66
N ALA A 68 -0.21 -21.09 7.36
CA ALA A 68 0.94 -21.00 6.46
C ALA A 68 1.97 -20.00 7.00
N ARG A 69 3.26 -20.33 6.83
CA ARG A 69 4.37 -19.49 7.30
C ARG A 69 4.27 -18.04 6.81
N SER A 70 3.92 -17.82 5.54
CA SER A 70 3.74 -16.48 4.98
C SER A 70 2.68 -15.68 5.74
N ARG A 71 1.52 -16.31 6.01
CA ARG A 71 0.43 -15.66 6.75
C ARG A 71 0.83 -15.33 8.19
N GLN A 72 1.65 -16.16 8.83
CA GLN A 72 2.19 -15.85 10.15
C GLN A 72 3.10 -14.62 10.09
N CYS A 73 4.02 -14.57 9.13
CA CYS A 73 4.91 -13.42 8.94
C CYS A 73 4.14 -12.13 8.66
N GLU A 74 3.14 -12.17 7.78
CA GLU A 74 2.27 -11.03 7.47
C GLU A 74 1.63 -10.43 8.74
N LEU A 75 0.96 -11.26 9.55
CA LEU A 75 0.28 -10.79 10.78
C LEU A 75 1.26 -10.22 11.81
N LEU A 76 2.45 -10.83 11.93
CA LEU A 76 3.47 -10.37 12.87
C LEU A 76 4.07 -9.03 12.43
N VAL A 77 4.38 -8.88 11.15
CA VAL A 77 4.92 -7.64 10.60
C VAL A 77 3.87 -6.54 10.57
N GLU A 78 2.61 -6.84 10.27
CA GLU A 78 1.51 -5.89 10.41
C GLU A 78 1.44 -5.36 11.86
N SER A 79 1.52 -6.25 12.86
CA SER A 79 1.54 -5.84 14.27
C SER A 79 2.74 -4.96 14.62
N LEU A 80 3.93 -5.29 14.10
CA LEU A 80 5.14 -4.49 14.30
C LEU A 80 5.02 -3.11 13.64
N LEU A 81 4.56 -3.05 12.39
CA LEU A 81 4.34 -1.81 11.65
C LEU A 81 3.35 -0.91 12.37
N LEU A 82 2.21 -1.45 12.81
CA LEU A 82 1.22 -0.70 13.58
C LEU A 82 1.84 -0.13 14.87
N HIS A 83 2.59 -0.93 15.62
CA HIS A 83 3.27 -0.44 16.81
C HIS A 83 4.29 0.67 16.51
N ILE A 84 5.04 0.56 15.41
CA ILE A 84 6.02 1.58 14.99
C ILE A 84 5.33 2.87 14.57
N ILE A 85 4.18 2.77 13.90
CA ILE A 85 3.41 3.90 13.40
C ILE A 85 2.78 4.68 14.56
N PHE A 86 2.12 3.98 15.49
CA PHE A 86 1.34 4.60 16.56
C PHE A 86 2.11 4.78 17.87
N GLY A 87 3.29 4.16 18.02
CA GLY A 87 4.12 4.23 19.23
C GLY A 87 3.60 3.39 20.41
N GLU A 88 2.44 2.76 20.25
CA GLU A 88 1.78 1.95 21.27
C GLU A 88 1.14 0.70 20.64
N PRO A 89 0.80 -0.33 21.42
CA PRO A 89 0.01 -1.45 20.92
C PRO A 89 -1.39 -0.98 20.53
N VAL A 90 -1.78 -1.16 19.27
CA VAL A 90 -3.10 -0.79 18.75
C VAL A 90 -3.83 -2.01 18.17
N GLU A 91 -5.16 -1.90 18.03
CA GLU A 91 -5.99 -2.94 17.41
C GLU A 91 -6.50 -2.48 16.04
N LEU A 92 -6.14 -3.22 14.99
CA LEU A 92 -6.67 -3.03 13.65
C LEU A 92 -7.94 -3.85 13.48
N ARG A 93 -9.05 -3.19 13.15
CA ARG A 93 -10.33 -3.81 12.82
C ARG A 93 -10.76 -3.41 11.41
N HIS A 94 -11.78 -4.09 10.91
CA HIS A 94 -12.33 -3.82 9.58
C HIS A 94 -13.81 -3.44 9.70
N LEU A 95 -14.22 -2.43 8.95
CA LEU A 95 -15.63 -2.09 8.76
C LEU A 95 -16.33 -3.19 7.95
N PRO A 96 -17.68 -3.24 7.93
CA PRO A 96 -18.41 -4.14 7.04
C PRO A 96 -18.05 -3.98 5.55
N SER A 97 -17.55 -2.80 5.15
CA SER A 97 -17.04 -2.55 3.80
C SER A 97 -15.68 -3.20 3.51
N GLY A 98 -15.02 -3.77 4.53
CA GLY A 98 -13.66 -4.26 4.46
C GLY A 98 -12.58 -3.19 4.67
N GLN A 99 -12.96 -1.93 4.91
CA GLN A 99 -11.99 -0.87 5.18
C GLN A 99 -11.35 -1.05 6.56
N PRO A 100 -10.01 -1.07 6.68
CA PRO A 100 -9.35 -1.15 7.97
C PRO A 100 -9.43 0.17 8.73
N TYR A 101 -9.51 0.09 10.06
CA TYR A 101 -9.45 1.23 10.97
C TYR A 101 -8.78 0.82 12.29
N VAL A 102 -8.15 1.79 12.94
CA VAL A 102 -7.53 1.58 14.25
C VAL A 102 -8.48 2.06 15.34
N THR A 103 -8.80 1.20 16.30
CA THR A 103 -9.85 1.48 17.30
C THR A 103 -9.54 2.64 18.24
N SER A 104 -8.27 2.94 18.49
CA SER A 104 -7.84 4.07 19.32
C SER A 104 -7.54 5.36 18.53
N HIS A 105 -7.52 5.29 17.20
CA HIS A 105 -7.09 6.39 16.32
C HIS A 105 -8.09 6.56 15.15
N HIS A 106 -9.32 6.98 15.48
CA HIS A 106 -10.42 7.08 14.52
C HIS A 106 -10.23 8.15 13.42
N ASP A 107 -9.42 9.17 13.70
CA ASP A 107 -9.12 10.25 12.76
C ASP A 107 -7.99 9.89 11.77
N VAL A 108 -7.37 8.72 11.93
CA VAL A 108 -6.31 8.24 11.03
C VAL A 108 -6.90 7.29 10.00
N HIS A 109 -6.73 7.65 8.72
CA HIS A 109 -7.03 6.77 7.61
C HIS A 109 -5.86 5.81 7.39
N ILE A 110 -6.15 4.52 7.31
CA ILE A 110 -5.17 3.46 7.13
C ILE A 110 -5.55 2.59 5.93
N SER A 111 -4.54 2.12 5.21
CA SER A 111 -4.68 1.10 4.18
C SER A 111 -3.53 0.10 4.27
N VAL A 112 -3.84 -1.18 4.09
CA VAL A 112 -2.87 -2.28 4.22
C VAL A 112 -2.88 -3.12 2.95
N SER A 113 -1.71 -3.51 2.48
CA SER A 113 -1.54 -4.50 1.41
C SER A 113 -0.27 -5.32 1.66
N HIS A 114 -0.23 -6.54 1.13
CA HIS A 114 0.90 -7.42 1.30
C HIS A 114 1.06 -8.37 0.12
N THR A 115 2.29 -8.83 -0.07
CA THR A 115 2.65 -9.94 -0.93
C THR A 115 3.39 -10.98 -0.09
N HIS A 116 3.82 -12.07 -0.70
CA HIS A 116 4.62 -13.10 -0.03
C HIS A 116 5.95 -12.59 0.57
N SER A 117 6.49 -11.47 0.07
CA SER A 117 7.80 -10.93 0.44
C SER A 117 7.76 -9.48 0.96
N LEU A 118 6.58 -8.85 0.99
CA LEU A 118 6.44 -7.45 1.42
C LEU A 118 5.13 -7.20 2.16
N VAL A 119 5.20 -6.50 3.28
CA VAL A 119 4.01 -5.89 3.93
C VAL A 119 4.09 -4.37 3.77
N CYS A 120 2.96 -3.77 3.42
CA CYS A 120 2.83 -2.34 3.17
C CYS A 120 1.66 -1.77 3.99
N VAL A 121 1.94 -0.75 4.80
CA VAL A 121 0.92 0.01 5.54
C VAL A 121 1.03 1.48 5.16
N ALA A 122 -0.06 2.08 4.71
CA ALA A 122 -0.15 3.50 4.43
C ALA A 122 -1.07 4.18 5.45
N ILE A 123 -0.71 5.37 5.91
CA ILE A 123 -1.53 6.20 6.80
C ILE A 123 -1.65 7.64 6.30
N ASN A 124 -2.79 8.28 6.57
CA ASN A 124 -3.03 9.69 6.33
C ASN A 124 -3.94 10.26 7.43
N ALA A 125 -3.68 11.50 7.87
CA ALA A 125 -4.40 12.14 8.98
C ALA A 125 -5.62 12.97 8.54
N HIS A 126 -5.85 13.15 7.24
CA HIS A 126 -6.79 14.13 6.71
C HIS A 126 -7.80 13.53 5.73
N HIS A 127 -7.40 12.50 4.97
CA HIS A 127 -8.26 11.93 3.96
C HIS A 127 -8.05 10.43 3.76
N ARG A 128 -9.07 9.80 3.15
CA ARG A 128 -9.02 8.38 2.81
C ARG A 128 -7.95 8.12 1.76
N ILE A 129 -7.31 6.96 1.91
CA ILE A 129 -6.28 6.46 1.02
C ILE A 129 -6.48 4.97 0.77
N GLY A 130 -5.98 4.51 -0.37
CA GLY A 130 -5.89 3.09 -0.69
C GLY A 130 -4.48 2.76 -1.14
N ILE A 131 -3.89 1.70 -0.57
CA ILE A 131 -2.58 1.20 -0.99
C ILE A 131 -2.72 -0.23 -1.50
N ASP A 132 -2.04 -0.51 -2.60
CA ASP A 132 -1.87 -1.87 -3.06
C ASP A 132 -0.44 -2.18 -3.47
N VAL A 133 -0.01 -3.42 -3.24
CA VAL A 133 1.30 -3.92 -3.65
C VAL A 133 1.14 -5.27 -4.34
N GLU A 134 1.84 -5.43 -5.46
CA GLU A 134 1.96 -6.72 -6.13
C GLU A 134 3.37 -7.09 -6.52
N THR A 135 3.65 -8.39 -6.52
CA THR A 135 4.93 -8.91 -7.02
C THR A 135 4.87 -8.99 -8.55
N ARG A 136 5.92 -8.50 -9.22
CA ARG A 136 6.06 -8.57 -10.66
C ARG A 136 5.95 -10.02 -11.14
N GLY A 137 5.06 -10.26 -12.10
CA GLY A 137 4.86 -11.58 -12.66
C GLY A 137 3.73 -11.64 -13.68
N THR A 138 3.79 -12.63 -14.55
CA THR A 138 2.84 -12.80 -15.68
C THR A 138 1.47 -13.35 -15.27
N ARG A 139 1.27 -13.65 -13.98
CA ARG A 139 -0.01 -14.16 -13.44
C ARG A 139 -1.16 -13.19 -13.70
N VAL A 140 -0.88 -11.88 -13.65
CA VAL A 140 -1.85 -10.81 -13.89
C VAL A 140 -2.49 -10.91 -15.29
N LEU A 141 -1.73 -11.36 -16.29
CA LEU A 141 -2.21 -11.48 -17.67
C LEU A 141 -3.36 -12.47 -17.80
N ARG A 142 -3.40 -13.50 -16.93
CA ARG A 142 -4.42 -14.56 -16.95
C ARG A 142 -5.76 -14.11 -16.37
N VAL A 143 -5.76 -13.01 -15.62
CA VAL A 143 -6.94 -12.49 -14.93
C VAL A 143 -7.33 -11.09 -15.41
N ARG A 144 -6.73 -10.60 -16.50
CA ARG A 144 -6.95 -9.24 -17.02
C ARG A 144 -8.41 -8.90 -17.28
N ASP A 145 -9.19 -9.86 -17.76
CA ASP A 145 -10.62 -9.65 -18.06
C ASP A 145 -11.48 -9.50 -16.80
N LYS A 146 -10.92 -9.79 -15.61
CA LYS A 146 -11.60 -9.58 -14.32
C LYS A 146 -11.47 -8.15 -13.78
N PHE A 147 -10.55 -7.35 -14.33
CA PHE A 147 -10.29 -5.99 -13.83
C PHE A 147 -10.14 -4.91 -14.90
N LEU A 148 -9.92 -5.29 -16.17
CA LEU A 148 -9.95 -4.37 -17.30
C LEU A 148 -11.29 -4.43 -18.03
N SER A 149 -11.94 -3.28 -18.12
CA SER A 149 -13.07 -3.06 -19.03
C SER A 149 -12.62 -3.13 -20.50
N ALA A 150 -13.57 -3.31 -21.42
CA ALA A 150 -13.28 -3.32 -22.86
C ALA A 150 -12.59 -2.03 -23.34
N ALA A 151 -12.89 -0.89 -22.73
CA ALA A 151 -12.23 0.39 -23.04
C ALA A 151 -10.77 0.40 -22.56
N GLU A 152 -10.49 -0.13 -21.37
CA GLU A 152 -9.13 -0.16 -20.81
C GLU A 152 -8.22 -1.14 -21.54
N GLN A 153 -8.78 -2.23 -22.07
CA GLN A 153 -8.05 -3.17 -22.93
C GLN A 153 -7.56 -2.53 -24.24
N GLN A 154 -8.10 -1.37 -24.65
CA GLN A 154 -7.64 -0.66 -25.85
C GLN A 154 -6.29 0.03 -25.66
N PHE A 155 -5.95 0.43 -24.43
CA PHE A 155 -4.70 1.13 -24.13
C PHE A 155 -3.72 0.31 -23.27
N VAL A 156 -4.17 -0.77 -22.64
CA VAL A 156 -3.29 -1.74 -21.96
C VAL A 156 -2.94 -2.87 -22.94
N ALA A 157 -1.75 -2.83 -23.51
CA ALA A 157 -1.32 -3.79 -24.54
C ALA A 157 -1.30 -5.23 -23.98
N PRO A 158 -1.89 -6.24 -24.67
CA PRO A 158 -2.08 -7.62 -24.16
C PRO A 158 -0.83 -8.35 -23.64
N GLY A 159 0.36 -8.00 -24.14
CA GLY A 159 1.64 -8.60 -23.74
C GLY A 159 2.46 -7.77 -22.74
N ASP A 160 2.01 -6.56 -22.39
CA ASP A 160 2.71 -5.68 -21.48
C ASP A 160 2.37 -6.03 -20.03
N THR A 161 3.22 -6.85 -19.41
CA THR A 161 3.02 -7.32 -18.04
C THR A 161 3.06 -6.15 -17.04
N ASP A 162 3.94 -5.17 -17.23
CA ASP A 162 4.08 -4.05 -16.30
C ASP A 162 2.85 -3.15 -16.37
N SER A 163 2.32 -2.85 -17.56
CA SER A 163 1.06 -2.09 -17.68
C SER A 163 -0.15 -2.83 -17.11
N HIS A 164 -0.19 -4.16 -17.21
CA HIS A 164 -1.23 -4.94 -16.52
C HIS A 164 -1.09 -4.89 -14.99
N LEU A 165 0.13 -4.93 -14.46
CA LEU A 165 0.38 -4.77 -13.02
C LEU A 165 0.05 -3.36 -12.53
N VAL A 166 0.37 -2.33 -13.31
CA VAL A 166 -0.05 -0.94 -13.03
C VAL A 166 -1.57 -0.88 -12.93
N ALA A 167 -2.28 -1.37 -13.95
CA ALA A 167 -3.74 -1.34 -13.95
C ALA A 167 -4.35 -2.16 -12.80
N TRP A 168 -3.82 -3.34 -12.51
CA TRP A 168 -4.29 -4.20 -11.42
C TRP A 168 -4.12 -3.53 -10.05
N THR A 169 -2.90 -3.11 -9.72
CA THR A 169 -2.63 -2.44 -8.44
C THR A 169 -3.37 -1.10 -8.33
N ALA A 170 -3.56 -0.39 -9.44
CA ALA A 170 -4.38 0.82 -9.50
C ALA A 170 -5.85 0.56 -9.16
N LYS A 171 -6.45 -0.49 -9.71
CA LYS A 171 -7.85 -0.86 -9.44
C LYS A 171 -8.05 -1.28 -7.99
N GLU A 172 -7.15 -2.09 -7.44
CA GLU A 172 -7.19 -2.53 -6.04
C GLU A 172 -6.97 -1.34 -5.07
N ALA A 173 -6.01 -0.47 -5.35
CA ALA A 173 -5.79 0.74 -4.55
C ALA A 173 -7.00 1.69 -4.62
N LEU A 174 -7.58 1.88 -5.80
CA LEU A 174 -8.79 2.69 -5.99
C LEU A 174 -9.98 2.12 -5.21
N TYR A 175 -10.21 0.81 -5.29
CA TYR A 175 -11.26 0.13 -4.52
C TYR A 175 -11.11 0.39 -3.02
N LYS A 176 -9.89 0.26 -2.48
CA LYS A 176 -9.60 0.53 -1.07
C LYS A 176 -9.78 2.00 -0.69
N ALA A 177 -9.38 2.93 -1.56
CA ALA A 177 -9.54 4.37 -1.32
C ALA A 177 -11.02 4.79 -1.30
N HIS A 178 -11.82 4.22 -2.20
CA HIS A 178 -13.25 4.48 -2.28
C HIS A 178 -14.00 3.91 -1.07
N GLY A 179 -13.62 2.71 -0.60
CA GLY A 179 -14.03 2.18 0.71
C GLY A 179 -15.49 1.72 0.80
N GLN A 180 -16.14 1.47 -0.35
CA GLN A 180 -17.49 0.90 -0.43
C GLN A 180 -17.44 -0.56 -0.91
N ALA A 181 -18.21 -1.42 -0.24
CA ALA A 181 -18.38 -2.81 -0.67
C ALA A 181 -19.25 -2.90 -1.94
N GLY A 182 -19.10 -3.99 -2.69
CA GLY A 182 -19.92 -4.28 -3.87
C GLY A 182 -19.52 -3.56 -5.16
N VAL A 183 -18.45 -2.75 -5.13
CA VAL A 183 -17.93 -2.07 -6.31
C VAL A 183 -17.21 -3.04 -7.25
N SER A 184 -17.59 -3.04 -8.51
CA SER A 184 -17.01 -3.84 -9.58
C SER A 184 -15.77 -3.17 -10.17
N LEU A 185 -14.66 -3.92 -10.24
CA LEU A 185 -13.40 -3.42 -10.83
C LEU A 185 -13.55 -3.08 -12.32
N THR A 186 -14.49 -3.68 -13.04
CA THR A 186 -14.66 -3.46 -14.49
C THR A 186 -15.83 -2.54 -14.84
N ALA A 187 -16.87 -2.50 -14.01
CA ALA A 187 -18.09 -1.74 -14.30
C ALA A 187 -18.11 -0.37 -13.60
N ASP A 188 -17.59 -0.30 -12.37
CA ASP A 188 -17.73 0.90 -11.53
C ASP A 188 -16.44 1.71 -11.43
N LEU A 189 -15.29 1.04 -11.56
CA LEU A 189 -13.97 1.68 -11.59
C LEU A 189 -13.52 1.88 -13.03
N SER A 190 -12.95 3.03 -13.37
CA SER A 190 -12.35 3.29 -14.69
C SER A 190 -11.04 4.05 -14.59
N LEU A 191 -10.00 3.56 -15.28
CA LEU A 191 -8.71 4.22 -15.42
C LEU A 191 -8.73 5.10 -16.66
N GLU A 192 -8.15 6.30 -16.56
CA GLU A 192 -7.79 7.07 -17.75
C GLU A 192 -6.58 6.43 -18.45
N PRO A 193 -6.42 6.60 -19.78
CA PRO A 193 -5.25 6.09 -20.49
C PRO A 193 -3.94 6.59 -19.87
N PHE A 194 -3.02 5.67 -19.61
CA PHE A 194 -1.72 5.97 -19.01
C PHE A 194 -0.58 5.45 -19.88
N LYS A 195 0.61 6.03 -19.70
CA LYS A 195 1.83 5.58 -20.38
C LYS A 195 2.45 4.40 -19.64
N PRO A 196 3.16 3.49 -20.33
CA PRO A 196 3.93 2.45 -19.66
C PRO A 196 4.90 3.03 -18.63
N LEU A 197 5.10 2.30 -17.53
CA LEU A 197 6.00 2.70 -16.46
C LEU A 197 7.46 2.68 -16.96
N GLY A 198 7.98 3.86 -17.34
CA GLY A 198 9.34 4.04 -17.85
C GLY A 198 10.44 4.15 -16.78
N GLY A 199 10.13 3.78 -15.53
CA GLY A 199 10.98 3.96 -14.35
C GLY A 199 10.53 5.13 -13.45
N GLY A 200 10.81 5.02 -12.15
CA GLY A 200 10.35 5.99 -11.16
C GLY A 200 8.87 5.80 -10.78
N THR A 201 8.14 6.90 -10.70
CA THR A 201 6.71 6.94 -10.33
C THR A 201 5.88 7.41 -11.51
N LEU A 202 4.81 6.68 -11.80
CA LEU A 202 3.76 7.06 -12.75
C LEU A 202 2.57 7.62 -11.97
N THR A 203 2.14 8.83 -12.32
CA THR A 203 0.84 9.35 -11.90
C THR A 203 -0.20 9.02 -12.95
N LEU A 204 -1.34 8.48 -12.52
CA LEU A 204 -2.50 8.22 -13.37
C LEU A 204 -3.78 8.67 -12.68
N HIS A 205 -4.84 8.83 -13.46
CA HIS A 205 -6.15 9.25 -12.96
C HIS A 205 -7.17 8.15 -13.17
N ALA A 206 -8.16 8.12 -12.28
CA ALA A 206 -9.26 7.17 -12.36
C ALA A 206 -10.55 7.81 -11.85
N HIS A 207 -11.65 7.11 -12.14
CA HIS A 207 -12.98 7.51 -11.71
C HIS A 207 -13.69 6.33 -11.04
N CYS A 208 -14.50 6.64 -10.02
CA CYS A 208 -15.43 5.71 -9.41
C CYS A 208 -16.71 6.47 -9.05
N GLN A 209 -17.87 6.04 -9.56
CA GLN A 209 -19.17 6.64 -9.26
C GLN A 209 -19.23 8.18 -9.37
N GLY A 210 -18.55 8.75 -10.38
CA GLY A 210 -18.49 10.20 -10.62
C GLY A 210 -17.44 10.96 -9.79
N GLU A 211 -16.71 10.28 -8.91
CA GLU A 211 -15.59 10.86 -8.17
C GLU A 211 -14.27 10.62 -8.89
N LYS A 212 -13.39 11.62 -8.88
CA LYS A 212 -12.05 11.56 -9.48
C LYS A 212 -10.98 11.21 -8.43
N TYR A 213 -10.06 10.34 -8.83
CA TYR A 213 -8.94 9.88 -8.03
C TYR A 213 -7.61 10.17 -8.74
N GLU A 214 -6.58 10.49 -7.96
CA GLU A 214 -5.19 10.45 -8.40
C GLU A 214 -4.55 9.19 -7.82
N LEU A 215 -3.76 8.51 -8.65
CA LEU A 215 -3.01 7.33 -8.26
C LEU A 215 -1.54 7.53 -8.59
N ARG A 216 -0.68 7.01 -7.72
CA ARG A 216 0.78 7.06 -7.87
C ARG A 216 1.34 5.66 -7.78
N THR A 217 1.72 5.13 -8.94
CA THR A 217 2.30 3.80 -9.07
C THR A 217 3.82 3.89 -9.16
N THR A 218 4.53 3.16 -8.31
CA THR A 218 5.99 3.11 -8.30
C THR A 218 6.45 1.66 -8.37
N ALA A 219 7.42 1.39 -9.25
CA ALA A 219 8.16 0.13 -9.20
C ALA A 219 9.28 0.25 -8.17
N TRP A 220 9.34 -0.72 -7.26
CA TRP A 220 10.41 -0.80 -6.27
C TRP A 220 10.80 -2.27 -6.06
N SER A 221 12.08 -2.58 -6.29
CA SER A 221 12.54 -3.97 -6.39
C SER A 221 11.67 -4.75 -7.38
N ASP A 222 11.24 -5.96 -7.04
CA ASP A 222 10.31 -6.77 -7.81
C ASP A 222 8.83 -6.45 -7.53
N HIS A 223 8.52 -5.28 -6.94
CA HIS A 223 7.16 -4.91 -6.57
C HIS A 223 6.61 -3.73 -7.38
N MET A 224 5.30 -3.78 -7.63
CA MET A 224 4.50 -2.66 -8.11
C MET A 224 3.65 -2.15 -6.95
N ILE A 225 3.81 -0.89 -6.56
CA ILE A 225 3.10 -0.30 -5.42
C ILE A 225 2.27 0.88 -5.93
N THR A 226 0.97 0.89 -5.66
CA THR A 226 0.08 1.98 -6.06
C THR A 226 -0.66 2.57 -4.87
N LEU A 227 -0.46 3.86 -4.65
CA LEU A 227 -1.26 4.68 -3.72
C LEU A 227 -2.38 5.37 -4.50
N ALA A 228 -3.59 5.41 -3.95
CA ALA A 228 -4.74 6.11 -4.50
C ALA A 228 -5.40 7.02 -3.44
N TYR A 229 -5.87 8.18 -3.87
CA TYR A 229 -6.67 9.10 -3.06
C TYR A 229 -7.62 9.92 -3.93
N ARG A 230 -8.72 10.40 -3.33
CA ARG A 230 -9.73 11.21 -4.02
C ARG A 230 -9.22 12.64 -4.19
N VAL A 231 -9.31 13.20 -5.39
CA VAL A 231 -8.76 14.53 -5.71
C VAL A 231 -9.42 15.63 -4.88
N ALA A 232 -10.74 15.57 -4.71
CA ALA A 232 -11.49 16.55 -3.93
C ALA A 232 -11.05 16.65 -2.46
N ASP A 233 -10.46 15.58 -1.91
CA ASP A 233 -10.00 15.61 -0.52
C ASP A 233 -8.74 16.46 -0.34
N ILE A 234 -7.87 16.50 -1.36
CA ILE A 234 -6.66 17.32 -1.35
C ILE A 234 -7.00 18.81 -1.51
N GLU A 235 -7.89 19.13 -2.45
CA GLU A 235 -8.31 20.51 -2.70
C GLU A 235 -8.98 21.16 -1.48
N ASN A 236 -9.61 20.36 -0.62
CA ASN A 236 -10.22 20.86 0.62
C ASN A 236 -9.16 21.17 1.69
N ILE A 237 -8.06 20.43 1.72
CA ILE A 237 -6.93 20.69 2.63
C ILE A 237 -6.21 21.99 2.24
N GLU A 238 -5.96 22.22 0.95
CA GLU A 238 -5.28 23.44 0.47
C GLU A 238 -6.10 24.73 0.68
N LYS A 239 -7.42 24.62 0.89
CA LYS A 239 -8.33 25.74 1.14
C LYS A 239 -8.57 26.04 2.62
N THR A 240 -8.07 25.21 3.53
CA THR A 240 -8.26 25.32 5.00
C THR A 240 -7.01 25.89 5.65
#